data_AF-A0A7Y3C2K1-F1
#
_entry.id   AF-A0A7Y3C2K1-F1
#
_cell.length_a   1.000
_cell.length_b   1.000
_cell.length_c   1.000
_cell.angle_alpha   90.00
_cell.angle_beta   90.00
_cell.angle_gamma   90.00
#
_symmetry.space_group_name_H-M   'P 1'
#
loop_
_entity.id
_entity.type
_entity.pdbx_description
1 polymer ?
#
loop_
_entity_poly.entity_id
_entity_poly.type
_entity_poly.pdbx_seq_one_letter_code
_entity_poly.pdbx_strand_id
1 'polypeptide(L)'
;MRILLGLWRLLVGGLWLAAVGALTLRGAEIDPERLAELQSVCVICGTRGTADAILNIVLFLPLGLVLGGGRRALVLALVAGATVAGGIELLQTLLPGRHPSPADVVFNAMGAALGTRIHALAARRVRTDAASGAGGTGWLWGGVVGACFLGAGVLLTPHPPDDDYWGQWMPDLGWMPQYEGVVVSAELNGRHMPWGRLDHEGPHRELLDGDWRLDGRIVVGPSPDAVSPILSIYDGHQREALLLGAHRDAIVFREWTIGKRLRFDAPDVRIPGAFGPLVPGDTTFIGASRRAATTCLRLGEVEWCGLGITPGRTWGFLLYLEGLDESIRELADLLWLLGLFLP
;
A
#
# COMPACT_ATOMS: atom_id res chain seq x y z
N MET A 1 18.49 36.52 15.96
CA MET A 1 17.56 35.39 16.17
C MET A 1 16.33 35.41 15.24
N ARG A 2 15.53 36.49 15.15
CA ARG A 2 14.35 36.56 14.25
C ARG A 2 14.67 36.43 12.76
N ILE A 3 15.76 37.03 12.28
CA ILE A 3 16.21 36.95 10.88
C ILE A 3 16.61 35.52 10.50
N LEU A 4 17.39 34.85 11.36
CA LEU A 4 17.79 33.45 11.18
C LEU A 4 16.59 32.49 11.15
N LEU A 5 15.59 32.72 12.00
CA LEU A 5 14.35 31.94 12.00
C LEU A 5 13.51 32.17 10.73
N GLY A 6 13.49 33.40 10.20
CA GLY A 6 12.83 33.72 8.94
C GLY A 6 13.50 33.03 7.74
N LEU A 7 14.83 33.11 7.65
CA LEU A 7 15.62 32.41 6.62
C LEU A 7 15.42 30.90 6.68
N TRP A 8 15.44 30.31 7.87
CA TRP A 8 15.18 28.88 8.07
C TRP A 8 13.80 28.46 7.53
N ARG A 9 12.74 29.21 7.86
CA ARG A 9 11.38 28.90 7.38
C ARG A 9 11.25 29.00 5.88
N LEU A 10 11.90 29.99 5.25
CA LEU A 10 11.91 30.14 3.80
C LEU A 10 12.66 28.99 3.12
N LEU A 11 13.81 28.59 3.67
CA LEU A 11 14.60 27.48 3.14
C LEU A 11 13.84 26.15 3.27
N VAL A 12 13.31 25.84 4.45
CA VAL A 12 12.51 24.62 4.67
C VAL A 12 11.26 24.62 3.79
N GLY A 13 10.54 25.74 3.71
CA GLY A 13 9.36 25.87 2.85
C GLY A 13 9.68 25.71 1.36
N GLY A 14 10.80 26.28 0.91
CA GLY A 14 11.27 26.16 -0.48
C GLY A 14 11.68 24.73 -0.83
N LEU A 15 12.44 24.06 0.05
CA LEU A 15 12.81 22.65 -0.12
C LEU A 15 11.58 21.73 -0.11
N TRP A 16 10.62 21.99 0.77
CA TRP A 16 9.35 21.25 0.81
C TRP A 16 8.57 21.42 -0.50
N LEU A 17 8.38 22.66 -0.98
CA LEU A 17 7.70 22.91 -2.27
C LEU A 17 8.40 22.22 -3.43
N ALA A 18 9.74 22.27 -3.48
CA ALA A 18 10.51 21.58 -4.51
C ALA A 18 10.31 20.06 -4.44
N ALA A 19 10.30 19.48 -3.23
CA ALA A 19 10.05 18.05 -3.04
C ALA A 19 8.62 17.66 -3.46
N VAL A 20 7.59 18.41 -3.04
CA VAL A 20 6.21 18.17 -3.45
C VAL A 20 6.07 18.25 -4.97
N GLY A 21 6.62 19.30 -5.60
CA GLY A 21 6.62 19.44 -7.05
C GLY A 21 7.32 18.27 -7.75
N ALA A 22 8.49 17.86 -7.27
CA ALA A 22 9.24 16.75 -7.84
C ALA A 22 8.54 15.39 -7.70
N LEU A 23 7.72 15.20 -6.67
CA LEU A 23 6.96 13.97 -6.43
C LEU A 23 5.63 13.94 -7.20
N THR A 24 4.96 15.08 -7.34
CA THR A 24 3.59 15.17 -7.89
C THR A 24 3.54 15.53 -9.37
N LEU A 25 4.53 16.27 -9.88
CA LEU A 25 4.60 16.72 -11.28
C LEU A 25 5.42 15.75 -12.13
N ARG A 26 5.06 14.47 -12.08
CA ARG A 26 5.60 13.43 -12.96
C ARG A 26 4.46 12.87 -13.81
N GLY A 27 4.67 12.79 -15.12
CA GLY A 27 3.73 12.09 -16.01
C GLY A 27 3.54 10.64 -15.57
N ALA A 28 2.39 10.07 -15.93
CA ALA A 28 2.12 8.66 -15.75
C ALA A 28 1.78 8.04 -17.11
N GLU A 29 1.98 6.73 -17.24
CA GLU A 29 1.47 6.01 -18.40
C GLU A 29 -0.06 6.02 -18.37
N ILE A 30 -0.66 6.06 -19.56
CA ILE A 30 -2.12 6.18 -19.72
C ILE A 30 -2.72 4.79 -19.53
N ASP A 31 -3.43 4.60 -18.42
CA ASP A 31 -4.21 3.40 -18.14
C ASP A 31 -5.68 3.59 -18.58
N PRO A 32 -6.19 2.80 -19.53
CA PRO A 32 -7.56 2.90 -20.04
C PRO A 32 -8.65 2.77 -18.96
N GLU A 33 -8.41 2.02 -17.88
CA GLU A 33 -9.41 1.81 -16.82
C GLU A 33 -9.64 3.06 -15.95
N ARG A 34 -8.60 3.89 -15.79
CA ARG A 34 -8.70 5.15 -15.03
C ARG A 34 -9.63 6.18 -15.68
N LEU A 35 -9.90 6.05 -16.98
CA LEU A 35 -10.83 6.94 -17.68
C LEU A 35 -12.29 6.78 -17.22
N ALA A 36 -12.67 5.61 -16.68
CA ALA A 36 -14.02 5.36 -16.18
C ALA A 36 -14.26 5.95 -14.77
N GLU A 37 -13.23 6.07 -13.93
CA GLU A 37 -13.33 6.68 -12.59
C GLU A 37 -13.47 8.21 -12.62
N LEU A 38 -13.19 8.85 -13.77
CA LEU A 38 -13.21 10.31 -13.96
C LEU A 38 -14.58 10.98 -13.81
N GLN A 39 -15.67 10.22 -13.76
CA GLN A 39 -17.03 10.77 -13.78
C GLN A 39 -17.66 11.02 -12.40
N SER A 40 -16.96 10.75 -11.30
CA SER A 40 -17.50 10.96 -9.95
C SER A 40 -16.70 11.98 -9.14
N VAL A 41 -17.39 12.97 -8.56
CA VAL A 41 -16.84 13.85 -7.52
C VAL A 41 -16.71 13.02 -6.24
N CYS A 42 -15.72 12.12 -6.22
CA CYS A 42 -15.51 11.20 -5.12
C CYS A 42 -14.28 11.60 -4.32
N VAL A 43 -14.42 11.65 -2.99
CA VAL A 43 -13.35 12.06 -2.08
C VAL A 43 -12.41 10.90 -1.75
N ILE A 44 -12.91 9.67 -1.64
CA ILE A 44 -12.09 8.48 -1.38
C ILE A 44 -12.46 7.43 -2.43
N CYS A 45 -11.87 7.54 -3.60
CA CYS A 45 -12.07 6.63 -4.74
C CYS A 45 -10.75 6.01 -5.23
N GLY A 46 -10.82 5.14 -6.23
CA GLY A 46 -9.68 4.35 -6.67
C GLY A 46 -9.37 3.16 -5.77
N THR A 47 -8.46 2.33 -6.25
CA THR A 47 -7.97 1.11 -5.57
C THR A 47 -7.18 1.40 -4.28
N ARG A 48 -6.69 2.65 -4.12
CA ARG A 48 -5.82 3.11 -3.02
C ARG A 48 -6.26 4.45 -2.38
N GLY A 49 -7.54 4.81 -2.50
CA GLY A 49 -8.04 6.13 -2.09
C GLY A 49 -7.78 6.53 -0.63
N THR A 50 -7.81 5.59 0.32
CA THR A 50 -7.54 5.91 1.74
C THR A 50 -6.05 6.12 1.97
N ALA A 51 -5.21 5.31 1.33
CA ALA A 51 -3.77 5.48 1.37
C ALA A 51 -3.36 6.84 0.79
N ASP A 52 -3.93 7.23 -0.34
CA ASP A 52 -3.66 8.53 -0.98
C ASP A 52 -4.12 9.71 -0.11
N ALA A 53 -5.30 9.61 0.52
CA ALA A 53 -5.78 10.61 1.47
C ALA A 53 -4.80 10.83 2.64
N ILE A 54 -4.29 9.74 3.24
CA ILE A 54 -3.34 9.80 4.35
C ILE A 54 -2.00 10.37 3.87
N LEU A 55 -1.49 9.92 2.72
CA LEU A 55 -0.24 10.43 2.15
C LEU A 55 -0.31 11.92 1.87
N ASN A 56 -1.42 12.42 1.32
CA ASN A 56 -1.66 13.84 1.06
C ASN A 56 -1.68 14.67 2.37
N ILE A 57 -2.35 14.16 3.42
CA ILE A 57 -2.31 14.78 4.75
C ILE A 57 -0.87 14.87 5.28
N VAL A 58 -0.11 13.77 5.22
CA VAL A 58 1.28 13.72 5.71
C VAL A 58 2.18 14.65 4.89
N LEU A 59 2.01 14.66 3.56
CA LEU A 59 2.80 15.46 2.64
C LEU A 59 2.69 16.97 2.91
N PHE A 60 1.51 17.45 3.31
CA PHE A 60 1.25 18.87 3.60
C PHE A 60 1.37 19.27 5.08
N LEU A 61 1.59 18.31 5.97
CA LEU A 61 1.83 18.56 7.40
C LEU A 61 2.97 19.56 7.65
N PRO A 62 4.14 19.50 6.96
CA PRO A 62 5.23 20.46 7.13
C PRO A 62 4.84 21.92 6.88
N LEU A 63 3.98 22.19 5.89
CA LEU A 63 3.49 23.56 5.61
C LEU A 63 2.80 24.15 6.84
N GLY A 64 1.93 23.36 7.47
CA GLY A 64 1.23 23.75 8.70
C GLY A 64 2.16 24.02 9.88
N LEU A 65 3.19 23.19 10.05
CA LEU A 65 4.18 23.32 11.13
C LEU A 65 4.98 24.62 11.01
N VAL A 66 5.32 25.03 9.78
CA VAL A 66 6.08 26.26 9.49
C VAL A 66 5.25 27.52 9.74
N LEU A 67 3.97 27.49 9.37
CA LEU A 67 3.03 28.62 9.56
C LEU A 67 2.76 28.91 11.04
N GLY A 68 2.91 27.92 11.91
CA GLY A 68 2.83 28.08 13.36
C GLY A 68 1.42 27.80 13.90
N GLY A 69 1.06 28.42 15.04
CA GLY A 69 -0.17 28.14 15.77
C GLY A 69 -1.15 29.32 15.88
N GLY A 70 -2.44 29.01 16.12
CA GLY A 70 -3.51 29.99 16.36
C GLY A 70 -4.58 30.03 15.26
N ARG A 71 -5.67 30.78 15.48
CA ARG A 71 -6.82 30.82 14.54
C ARG A 71 -6.43 31.39 13.17
N ARG A 72 -5.63 32.46 13.14
CA ARG A 72 -5.15 33.06 11.88
C ARG A 72 -4.22 32.12 11.11
N ALA A 73 -3.30 31.45 11.82
CA ALA A 73 -2.41 30.46 11.22
C ALA A 73 -3.20 29.29 10.61
N LEU A 74 -4.26 28.83 11.28
CA LEU A 74 -5.11 27.75 10.77
C LEU A 74 -5.82 28.13 9.45
N VAL A 75 -6.40 29.33 9.40
CA VAL A 75 -7.05 29.82 8.17
C VAL A 75 -6.01 29.97 7.06
N LEU A 76 -4.84 30.53 7.39
CA LEU A 76 -3.75 30.65 6.43
C LEU A 76 -3.25 29.30 5.93
N ALA A 77 -3.16 28.28 6.80
CA ALA A 77 -2.73 26.94 6.43
C ALA A 77 -3.74 26.25 5.51
N LEU A 78 -5.04 26.40 5.77
CA LEU A 78 -6.10 25.90 4.89
C LEU A 78 -6.03 26.56 3.51
N VAL A 79 -5.96 27.89 3.47
CA VAL A 79 -5.91 28.64 2.20
C VAL A 79 -4.62 28.34 1.43
N ALA A 80 -3.47 28.36 2.10
CA ALA A 80 -2.18 28.08 1.48
C ALA A 80 -2.10 26.64 0.97
N GLY A 81 -2.54 25.67 1.78
CA GLY A 81 -2.60 24.25 1.39
C GLY A 81 -3.49 24.05 0.16
N ALA A 82 -4.71 24.59 0.18
CA ALA A 82 -5.62 24.51 -0.95
C ALA A 82 -5.09 25.22 -2.21
N THR A 83 -4.44 26.38 -2.05
CA THR A 83 -3.87 27.14 -3.17
C THR A 83 -2.71 26.40 -3.82
N VAL A 84 -1.78 25.87 -3.01
CA VAL A 84 -0.63 25.11 -3.52
C VAL A 84 -1.10 23.82 -4.18
N ALA A 85 -1.99 23.05 -3.51
CA ALA A 85 -2.52 21.82 -4.07
C ALA A 85 -3.31 22.08 -5.36
N GLY A 86 -4.23 23.05 -5.38
CA GLY A 86 -4.98 23.42 -6.59
C GLY A 86 -4.07 23.89 -7.74
N GLY A 87 -2.95 24.54 -7.44
CA GLY A 87 -1.93 24.87 -8.43
C GLY A 87 -1.24 23.64 -9.01
N ILE A 88 -0.91 22.65 -8.18
CA ILE A 88 -0.34 21.36 -8.63
C ILE A 88 -1.34 20.61 -9.51
N GLU A 89 -2.59 20.48 -9.07
CA GLU A 89 -3.66 19.83 -9.84
C GLU A 89 -3.84 20.50 -11.21
N LEU A 90 -3.81 21.84 -11.26
CA LEU A 90 -3.88 22.58 -12.52
C LEU A 90 -2.67 22.28 -13.42
N LEU A 91 -1.46 22.24 -12.87
CA LEU A 91 -0.26 21.89 -13.64
C LEU A 91 -0.30 20.44 -14.15
N GLN A 92 -0.89 19.52 -13.39
CA GLN A 92 -1.05 18.13 -13.79
C GLN A 92 -1.98 17.95 -15.00
N THR A 93 -2.89 18.90 -15.29
CA THR A 93 -3.68 18.87 -16.54
C THR A 93 -2.81 18.91 -17.81
N LEU A 94 -1.57 19.40 -17.69
CA LEU A 94 -0.62 19.49 -18.78
C LEU A 94 0.26 18.24 -18.91
N LEU A 95 0.14 17.28 -17.97
CA LEU A 95 0.95 16.07 -17.92
C LEU A 95 0.14 14.86 -18.44
N PRO A 96 0.66 14.13 -19.45
CA PRO A 96 0.02 12.90 -19.91
C PRO A 96 -0.21 11.88 -18.77
N GLY A 97 -1.37 11.23 -18.79
CA GLY A 97 -1.77 10.20 -17.81
C GLY A 97 -2.07 10.70 -16.40
N ARG A 98 -2.11 12.03 -16.18
CA ARG A 98 -2.50 12.62 -14.90
C ARG A 98 -3.88 13.27 -14.98
N HIS A 99 -4.60 13.19 -13.86
CA HIS A 99 -5.96 13.69 -13.74
C HIS A 99 -6.09 14.51 -12.47
N PRO A 100 -6.63 15.74 -12.56
CA PRO A 100 -6.89 16.54 -11.38
C PRO A 100 -7.87 15.86 -10.41
N SER A 101 -7.54 15.89 -9.13
CA SER A 101 -8.32 15.31 -8.04
C SER A 101 -8.74 16.40 -7.04
N PRO A 102 -10.04 16.73 -6.94
CA PRO A 102 -10.53 17.61 -5.87
C PRO A 102 -10.25 17.04 -4.47
N ALA A 103 -10.17 15.71 -4.33
CA ALA A 103 -9.85 15.06 -3.07
C ALA A 103 -8.45 15.43 -2.58
N ASP A 104 -7.48 15.53 -3.49
CA ASP A 104 -6.09 15.84 -3.17
C ASP A 104 -5.98 17.25 -2.59
N VAL A 105 -6.70 18.22 -3.18
CA VAL A 105 -6.80 19.58 -2.63
C VAL A 105 -7.35 19.59 -1.21
N VAL A 106 -8.40 18.82 -0.95
CA VAL A 106 -9.03 18.72 0.38
C VAL A 106 -8.06 18.10 1.39
N PHE A 107 -7.46 16.95 1.09
CA PHE A 107 -6.58 16.25 2.03
C PHE A 107 -5.25 16.98 2.25
N ASN A 108 -4.71 17.63 1.23
CA ASN A 108 -3.53 18.50 1.37
C ASN A 108 -3.83 19.72 2.26
N ALA A 109 -4.98 20.38 2.07
CA ALA A 109 -5.41 21.47 2.96
C ALA A 109 -5.63 21.00 4.40
N MET A 110 -6.21 19.80 4.59
CA MET A 110 -6.35 19.16 5.91
C MET A 110 -4.99 18.85 6.55
N GLY A 111 -4.02 18.37 5.78
CA GLY A 111 -2.64 18.15 6.22
C GLY A 111 -1.99 19.42 6.76
N ALA A 112 -2.09 20.52 6.01
CA ALA A 112 -1.59 21.82 6.46
C ALA A 112 -2.30 22.29 7.74
N ALA A 113 -3.63 22.14 7.83
CA ALA A 113 -4.38 22.47 9.04
C ALA A 113 -3.96 21.62 10.24
N LEU A 114 -3.74 20.32 10.05
CA LEU A 114 -3.29 19.38 11.07
C LEU A 114 -1.90 19.75 11.58
N GLY A 115 -0.95 20.06 10.68
CA GLY A 115 0.38 20.53 11.04
C GLY A 115 0.35 21.78 11.91
N THR A 116 -0.50 22.75 11.59
CA THR A 116 -0.71 23.95 12.43
C THR A 116 -1.27 23.61 13.82
N ARG A 117 -2.16 22.63 13.92
CA ARG A 117 -2.68 22.16 15.22
C ARG A 117 -1.61 21.46 16.04
N ILE A 118 -0.82 20.58 15.42
CA ILE A 118 0.32 19.92 16.06
C ILE A 118 1.31 20.95 16.60
N HIS A 119 1.67 21.96 15.79
CA HIS A 119 2.53 23.06 16.24
C HIS A 119 1.94 23.78 17.45
N ALA A 120 0.64 24.12 17.41
CA ALA A 120 -0.01 24.83 18.51
C ALA A 120 -0.04 24.01 19.81
N LEU A 121 -0.25 22.70 19.72
CA LEU A 121 -0.21 21.78 20.86
C LEU A 121 1.21 21.66 21.42
N ALA A 122 2.20 21.43 20.55
CA ALA A 122 3.61 21.39 20.95
C ALA A 122 4.05 22.70 21.63
N ALA A 123 3.71 23.85 21.06
CA ALA A 123 4.07 25.16 21.64
C ALA A 123 3.35 25.46 22.96
N ARG A 124 2.10 25.00 23.14
CA ARG A 124 1.43 25.06 24.47
C ARG A 124 2.15 24.17 25.46
N ARG A 125 2.53 22.98 25.04
CA ARG A 125 3.14 21.98 25.91
C ARG A 125 4.56 22.35 26.35
N VAL A 126 5.41 22.88 25.46
CA VAL A 126 6.73 23.43 25.84
C VAL A 126 6.60 24.54 26.89
N ARG A 127 5.50 25.32 26.88
CA ARG A 127 5.24 26.35 27.90
C ARG A 127 4.74 25.77 29.22
N THR A 128 4.07 24.62 29.22
CA THR A 128 3.53 23.98 30.43
C THR A 128 4.48 22.94 31.05
N ASP A 129 5.20 22.16 30.24
CA ASP A 129 6.15 21.12 30.69
C ASP A 129 7.44 21.72 31.28
N ALA A 130 7.70 23.02 31.08
CA ALA A 130 8.64 23.77 31.92
C ALA A 130 8.25 23.74 33.42
N ALA A 131 7.04 23.29 33.77
CA ALA A 131 6.53 23.15 35.13
C ALA A 131 6.14 21.70 35.54
N SER A 132 6.16 20.69 34.65
CA SER A 132 5.74 19.31 34.99
C SER A 132 6.43 18.25 34.12
N GLY A 133 6.94 17.19 34.77
CA GLY A 133 7.93 16.24 34.24
C GLY A 133 7.58 15.47 32.95
N ALA A 134 8.64 15.01 32.27
CA ALA A 134 8.72 14.47 30.92
C ALA A 134 7.89 13.19 30.58
N GLY A 135 7.09 12.66 31.51
CA GLY A 135 6.41 11.37 31.32
C GLY A 135 5.25 11.37 30.31
N GLY A 136 4.54 12.49 30.14
CA GLY A 136 3.30 12.52 29.35
C GLY A 136 3.48 12.36 27.83
N THR A 137 4.61 12.82 27.28
CA THR A 137 4.87 12.77 25.83
C THR A 137 5.20 11.35 25.38
N GLY A 138 5.93 10.58 26.19
CA GLY A 138 6.25 9.18 25.90
C GLY A 138 5.00 8.31 25.81
N TRP A 139 4.00 8.52 26.69
CA TRP A 139 2.73 7.78 26.63
C TRP A 139 1.89 8.11 25.40
N LEU A 140 1.83 9.38 25.01
CA LEU A 140 1.10 9.79 23.81
C LEU A 140 1.75 9.20 22.55
N TRP A 141 3.08 9.32 22.44
CA TRP A 141 3.80 8.76 21.30
C TRP A 141 3.71 7.23 21.27
N GLY A 142 3.91 6.57 22.42
CA GLY A 142 3.69 5.12 22.56
C GLY A 142 2.27 4.70 22.20
N GLY A 143 1.27 5.52 22.52
CA GLY A 143 -0.12 5.31 22.10
C GLY A 143 -0.31 5.43 20.59
N VAL A 144 0.32 6.40 19.93
CA VAL A 144 0.32 6.53 18.46
C VAL A 144 0.97 5.32 17.81
N VAL A 145 2.16 4.95 18.26
CA VAL A 145 2.89 3.77 17.76
C VAL A 145 2.07 2.50 17.97
N GLY A 146 1.49 2.32 19.16
CA GLY A 146 0.61 1.19 19.47
C GLY A 146 -0.63 1.15 18.56
N ALA A 147 -1.26 2.30 18.31
CA ALA A 147 -2.39 2.41 17.40
C ALA A 147 -1.99 2.08 15.95
N CYS A 148 -0.80 2.49 15.49
CA CYS A 148 -0.28 2.14 14.17
C CYS A 148 -0.12 0.62 14.03
N PHE A 149 0.46 -0.07 15.03
CA PHE A 149 0.63 -1.52 14.96
C PHE A 149 -0.67 -2.30 15.09
N LEU A 150 -1.56 -1.91 16.00
CA LEU A 150 -2.88 -2.53 16.11
C LEU A 150 -3.70 -2.31 14.83
N GLY A 151 -3.66 -1.09 14.28
CA GLY A 151 -4.26 -0.76 13.00
C GLY A 151 -3.72 -1.63 11.88
N ALA A 152 -2.40 -1.74 11.74
CA ALA A 152 -1.77 -2.60 10.75
C ALA A 152 -2.18 -4.08 10.89
N GLY A 153 -2.26 -4.61 12.12
CA GLY A 153 -2.76 -5.97 12.36
C GLY A 153 -4.20 -6.18 11.91
N VAL A 154 -5.08 -5.20 12.17
CA VAL A 154 -6.46 -5.22 11.65
C VAL A 154 -6.47 -5.14 10.13
N LEU A 155 -5.66 -4.27 9.52
CA LEU A 155 -5.60 -4.12 8.06
C LEU A 155 -5.06 -5.38 7.36
N LEU A 156 -4.17 -6.15 7.99
CA LEU A 156 -3.69 -7.45 7.50
C LEU A 156 -4.71 -8.56 7.64
N THR A 157 -5.80 -8.36 8.39
CA THR A 157 -6.77 -9.43 8.62
C THR A 157 -7.40 -9.85 7.29
N PRO A 158 -7.33 -11.14 6.94
CA PRO A 158 -7.95 -11.67 5.74
C PRO A 158 -9.46 -11.39 5.75
N HIS A 159 -9.99 -10.90 4.63
CA HIS A 159 -11.41 -10.61 4.52
C HIS A 159 -11.92 -10.86 3.10
N PRO A 160 -11.89 -12.13 2.63
CA PRO A 160 -12.24 -12.49 1.27
C PRO A 160 -13.58 -11.84 0.82
N PRO A 161 -13.68 -11.33 -0.41
CA PRO A 161 -14.91 -10.73 -0.93
C PRO A 161 -16.12 -11.68 -0.82
N ASP A 162 -17.29 -11.11 -0.56
CA ASP A 162 -18.55 -11.87 -0.52
C ASP A 162 -19.20 -11.85 -1.90
N ASP A 163 -18.70 -12.70 -2.80
CA ASP A 163 -19.10 -12.80 -4.20
C ASP A 163 -18.71 -14.17 -4.76
N ASP A 164 -19.19 -14.50 -5.95
CA ASP A 164 -18.74 -15.66 -6.72
C ASP A 164 -17.24 -15.53 -7.04
N TYR A 165 -16.57 -16.66 -7.24
CA TYR A 165 -15.13 -16.74 -7.50
C TYR A 165 -14.82 -17.46 -8.80
N TRP A 166 -13.77 -16.98 -9.45
CA TRP A 166 -13.22 -17.51 -10.69
C TRP A 166 -11.75 -17.86 -10.50
N GLY A 167 -11.41 -19.13 -10.73
CA GLY A 167 -10.04 -19.59 -10.83
C GLY A 167 -9.43 -19.21 -12.17
N GLN A 168 -8.18 -18.76 -12.15
CA GLN A 168 -7.43 -18.35 -13.32
C GLN A 168 -6.04 -18.95 -13.29
N TRP A 169 -5.58 -19.41 -14.45
CA TRP A 169 -4.26 -20.01 -14.64
C TRP A 169 -3.50 -19.14 -15.63
N MET A 170 -2.34 -18.61 -15.23
CA MET A 170 -1.48 -17.76 -16.07
C MET A 170 -2.27 -16.70 -16.87
N PRO A 171 -3.19 -15.96 -16.19
CA PRO A 171 -4.10 -15.07 -16.90
C PRO A 171 -3.33 -13.96 -17.60
N ASP A 172 -3.80 -13.59 -18.79
CA ASP A 172 -3.49 -12.30 -19.39
C ASP A 172 -4.46 -11.27 -18.81
N LEU A 173 -3.97 -10.47 -17.86
CA LEU A 173 -4.75 -9.43 -17.20
C LEU A 173 -4.59 -8.06 -17.87
N GLY A 174 -3.74 -7.92 -18.89
CA GLY A 174 -3.44 -6.65 -19.55
C GLY A 174 -2.60 -5.65 -18.74
N TRP A 175 -2.78 -5.56 -17.42
CA TRP A 175 -2.06 -4.63 -16.52
C TRP A 175 -0.84 -5.25 -15.80
N MET A 176 -0.63 -6.54 -15.97
CA MET A 176 0.45 -7.33 -15.37
C MET A 176 1.03 -8.23 -16.46
N PRO A 177 2.35 -8.47 -16.49
CA PRO A 177 2.91 -9.42 -17.44
C PRO A 177 2.32 -10.81 -17.26
N GLN A 178 2.05 -11.48 -18.37
CA GLN A 178 1.60 -12.85 -18.36
C GLN A 178 2.75 -13.77 -17.96
N TYR A 179 2.49 -14.76 -17.11
CA TYR A 179 3.47 -15.80 -16.80
C TYR A 179 3.71 -16.70 -18.03
N GLU A 180 4.96 -16.79 -18.47
CA GLU A 180 5.35 -17.53 -19.69
C GLU A 180 5.61 -19.03 -19.47
N GLY A 181 5.46 -19.53 -18.25
CA GLY A 181 5.48 -20.97 -17.98
C GLY A 181 4.15 -21.66 -18.32
N VAL A 182 3.95 -22.89 -17.81
CA VAL A 182 2.70 -23.65 -18.04
C VAL A 182 2.16 -24.21 -16.73
N VAL A 183 0.91 -23.93 -16.39
CA VAL A 183 0.18 -24.62 -15.32
C VAL A 183 -0.40 -25.91 -15.87
N VAL A 184 0.08 -27.04 -15.36
CA VAL A 184 -0.34 -28.40 -15.73
C VAL A 184 -1.62 -28.80 -15.00
N SER A 185 -1.71 -28.44 -13.72
CA SER A 185 -2.88 -28.70 -12.88
C SER A 185 -2.93 -27.70 -11.74
N ALA A 186 -4.14 -27.33 -11.32
CA ALA A 186 -4.36 -26.54 -10.13
C ALA A 186 -5.48 -27.15 -9.26
N GLU A 187 -5.32 -27.02 -7.95
CA GLU A 187 -6.24 -27.52 -6.95
C GLU A 187 -6.47 -26.47 -5.87
N LEU A 188 -7.73 -26.31 -5.45
CA LEU A 188 -8.13 -25.53 -4.30
C LEU A 188 -8.82 -26.47 -3.30
N ASN A 189 -8.30 -26.53 -2.08
CA ASN A 189 -8.81 -27.38 -1.00
C ASN A 189 -8.95 -28.86 -1.42
N GLY A 190 -7.98 -29.35 -2.20
CA GLY A 190 -7.94 -30.72 -2.72
C GLY A 190 -8.95 -31.02 -3.84
N ARG A 191 -9.63 -30.00 -4.37
CA ARG A 191 -10.52 -30.11 -5.53
C ARG A 191 -9.88 -29.43 -6.72
N HIS A 192 -10.14 -29.95 -7.93
CA HIS A 192 -9.68 -29.33 -9.16
C HIS A 192 -10.17 -27.87 -9.24
N MET A 193 -9.25 -26.94 -9.47
CA MET A 193 -9.56 -25.54 -9.66
C MET A 193 -9.70 -25.25 -11.16
N PRO A 194 -10.92 -25.09 -11.71
CA PRO A 194 -11.08 -24.86 -13.14
C PRO A 194 -10.54 -23.48 -13.54
N TRP A 195 -10.24 -23.32 -14.84
CA TRP A 195 -10.18 -21.99 -15.45
C TRP A 195 -11.61 -21.52 -15.69
N GLY A 196 -12.16 -20.77 -14.74
CA GLY A 196 -13.54 -20.33 -14.76
C GLY A 196 -14.13 -20.26 -13.36
N ARG A 197 -15.46 -20.22 -13.30
CA ARG A 197 -16.19 -20.16 -12.03
C ARG A 197 -15.86 -21.39 -11.18
N LEU A 198 -15.56 -21.18 -9.90
CA LEU A 198 -15.32 -22.25 -8.94
C LEU A 198 -16.64 -22.91 -8.53
N ASP A 199 -16.65 -24.23 -8.39
CA ASP A 199 -17.85 -24.97 -7.98
C ASP A 199 -17.97 -25.00 -6.44
N HIS A 200 -18.98 -24.34 -5.88
CA HIS A 200 -19.27 -24.38 -4.46
C HIS A 200 -20.78 -24.27 -4.16
N GLU A 201 -21.27 -25.08 -3.22
CA GLU A 201 -22.69 -25.12 -2.84
C GLU A 201 -23.10 -24.01 -1.86
N GLY A 202 -22.13 -23.28 -1.30
CA GLY A 202 -22.32 -22.16 -0.37
C GLY A 202 -21.72 -20.84 -0.89
N PRO A 203 -21.67 -19.78 -0.05
CA PRO A 203 -20.95 -18.56 -0.35
C PRO A 203 -19.50 -18.89 -0.68
N HIS A 204 -19.01 -18.51 -1.87
CA HIS A 204 -17.64 -18.83 -2.30
C HIS A 204 -16.58 -18.27 -1.34
N ARG A 205 -16.92 -17.23 -0.57
CA ARG A 205 -16.09 -16.74 0.52
C ARG A 205 -15.62 -17.86 1.47
N GLU A 206 -16.47 -18.84 1.76
CA GLU A 206 -16.14 -19.98 2.63
C GLU A 206 -14.99 -20.84 2.10
N LEU A 207 -14.66 -20.76 0.79
CA LEU A 207 -13.49 -21.43 0.22
C LEU A 207 -12.17 -20.86 0.74
N LEU A 208 -12.17 -19.59 1.18
CA LEU A 208 -10.99 -18.82 1.61
C LEU A 208 -11.10 -18.29 3.05
N ASP A 209 -12.27 -18.44 3.69
CA ASP A 209 -12.50 -18.10 5.08
C ASP A 209 -11.96 -19.23 5.97
N GLY A 210 -10.94 -18.95 6.77
CA GLY A 210 -10.26 -19.96 7.61
C GLY A 210 -9.13 -20.69 6.90
N ASP A 211 -9.12 -22.02 7.03
CA ASP A 211 -8.07 -22.90 6.51
C ASP A 211 -8.31 -23.20 5.03
N TRP A 212 -7.32 -22.93 4.19
CA TRP A 212 -7.40 -23.21 2.76
C TRP A 212 -6.03 -23.58 2.20
N ARG A 213 -6.02 -24.21 1.03
CA ARG A 213 -4.82 -24.64 0.33
C ARG A 213 -5.00 -24.53 -1.17
N LEU A 214 -4.14 -23.75 -1.81
CA LEU A 214 -4.03 -23.61 -3.25
C LEU A 214 -2.73 -24.28 -3.70
N ASP A 215 -2.83 -25.29 -4.55
CA ASP A 215 -1.69 -26.00 -5.11
C ASP A 215 -1.73 -25.97 -6.64
N GLY A 216 -0.55 -25.98 -7.25
CA GLY A 216 -0.37 -26.09 -8.68
C GLY A 216 0.83 -26.96 -9.05
N ARG A 217 0.75 -27.63 -10.18
CA ARG A 217 1.92 -28.21 -10.86
C ARG A 217 2.23 -27.33 -12.06
N ILE A 218 3.47 -26.88 -12.15
CA ILE A 218 3.90 -25.93 -13.17
C ILE A 218 5.12 -26.44 -13.92
N VAL A 219 5.22 -26.04 -15.18
CA VAL A 219 6.46 -25.98 -15.95
C VAL A 219 6.99 -24.57 -15.82
N VAL A 220 8.21 -24.43 -15.30
CA VAL A 220 8.83 -23.14 -15.01
C VAL A 220 9.10 -22.38 -16.31
N GLY A 221 8.62 -21.14 -16.39
CA GLY A 221 8.94 -20.21 -17.49
C GLY A 221 10.19 -19.37 -17.20
N PRO A 222 10.57 -18.45 -18.12
CA PRO A 222 11.57 -17.42 -17.83
C PRO A 222 11.19 -16.56 -16.62
N SER A 223 12.18 -16.00 -15.94
CA SER A 223 11.99 -15.09 -14.81
C SER A 223 11.33 -13.78 -15.24
N PRO A 224 10.13 -13.44 -14.72
CA PRO A 224 9.44 -12.23 -15.13
C PRO A 224 10.00 -10.97 -14.46
N ASP A 225 10.03 -9.85 -15.18
CA ASP A 225 10.55 -8.57 -14.67
C ASP A 225 9.56 -7.79 -13.78
N ALA A 226 8.30 -8.21 -13.72
CA ALA A 226 7.29 -7.71 -12.78
C ALA A 226 6.46 -8.88 -12.21
N VAL A 227 5.55 -8.59 -11.29
CA VAL A 227 4.69 -9.64 -10.71
C VAL A 227 3.82 -10.25 -11.80
N SER A 228 4.00 -11.54 -12.04
CA SER A 228 3.24 -12.32 -13.02
C SER A 228 2.41 -13.38 -12.29
N PRO A 229 1.06 -13.33 -12.37
CA PRO A 229 0.21 -14.31 -11.74
C PRO A 229 0.40 -15.70 -12.36
N ILE A 230 0.58 -16.72 -11.52
CA ILE A 230 0.63 -18.14 -11.94
C ILE A 230 -0.73 -18.77 -11.69
N LEU A 231 -1.23 -18.64 -10.46
CA LEU A 231 -2.56 -19.05 -10.04
C LEU A 231 -3.23 -17.87 -9.34
N SER A 232 -4.46 -17.55 -9.71
CA SER A 232 -5.22 -16.49 -9.04
C SER A 232 -6.69 -16.86 -8.91
N ILE A 233 -7.33 -16.23 -7.92
CA ILE A 233 -8.77 -16.29 -7.69
C ILE A 233 -9.27 -14.85 -7.69
N TYR A 234 -10.23 -14.57 -8.58
CA TYR A 234 -10.87 -13.27 -8.73
C TYR A 234 -12.36 -13.40 -8.46
N ASP A 235 -13.00 -12.30 -8.06
CA ASP A 235 -14.45 -12.27 -7.91
C ASP A 235 -15.20 -11.73 -9.14
N GLY A 236 -16.53 -11.64 -9.05
CA GLY A 236 -17.41 -11.23 -10.15
C GLY A 236 -17.24 -9.76 -10.54
N HIS A 237 -16.60 -8.98 -9.67
CA HIS A 237 -16.24 -7.59 -9.87
C HIS A 237 -14.75 -7.41 -10.27
N GLN A 238 -14.08 -8.49 -10.68
CA GLN A 238 -12.67 -8.47 -11.07
C GLN A 238 -11.73 -8.01 -9.95
N ARG A 239 -12.09 -8.25 -8.69
CA ARG A 239 -11.21 -7.99 -7.54
C ARG A 239 -10.40 -9.24 -7.24
N GLU A 240 -9.09 -9.06 -7.06
CA GLU A 240 -8.16 -10.13 -6.69
C GLU A 240 -8.48 -10.64 -5.27
N ALA A 241 -9.07 -11.83 -5.14
CA ALA A 241 -9.27 -12.45 -3.83
C ALA A 241 -7.96 -13.08 -3.31
N LEU A 242 -7.18 -13.69 -4.22
CA LEU A 242 -5.93 -14.37 -3.94
C LEU A 242 -5.07 -14.43 -5.20
N LEU A 243 -3.76 -14.16 -5.07
CA LEU A 243 -2.79 -14.32 -6.15
C LEU A 243 -1.56 -15.05 -5.64
N LEU A 244 -1.13 -16.05 -6.41
CA LEU A 244 0.13 -16.76 -6.28
C LEU A 244 0.89 -16.60 -7.60
N GLY A 245 2.06 -15.97 -7.56
CA GLY A 245 2.78 -15.57 -8.75
C GLY A 245 4.30 -15.63 -8.60
N ALA A 246 4.98 -15.13 -9.61
CA ALA A 246 6.43 -14.99 -9.64
C ALA A 246 6.85 -13.55 -9.94
N HIS A 247 8.00 -13.14 -9.41
CA HIS A 247 8.70 -11.91 -9.78
C HIS A 247 10.20 -12.16 -9.68
N ARG A 248 10.92 -12.06 -10.80
CA ARG A 248 12.32 -12.46 -10.93
C ARG A 248 12.51 -13.91 -10.49
N ASP A 249 13.23 -14.13 -9.39
CA ASP A 249 13.48 -15.42 -8.76
C ASP A 249 12.61 -15.66 -7.52
N ALA A 250 11.69 -14.75 -7.20
CA ALA A 250 10.84 -14.81 -6.02
C ALA A 250 9.47 -15.43 -6.31
N ILE A 251 8.98 -16.24 -5.38
CA ILE A 251 7.55 -16.55 -5.27
C ILE A 251 6.85 -15.39 -4.56
N VAL A 252 5.70 -14.98 -5.10
CA VAL A 252 4.92 -13.83 -4.64
C VAL A 252 3.53 -14.30 -4.27
N PHE A 253 3.02 -13.82 -3.14
CA PHE A 253 1.69 -14.13 -2.67
C PHE A 253 0.95 -12.88 -2.18
N ARG A 254 -0.29 -12.73 -2.64
CA ARG A 254 -1.22 -11.67 -2.24
C ARG A 254 -2.56 -12.29 -1.87
N GLU A 255 -3.22 -11.67 -0.92
CA GLU A 255 -4.53 -12.05 -0.43
C GLU A 255 -5.36 -10.80 -0.15
N TRP A 256 -6.67 -10.92 -0.32
CA TRP A 256 -7.57 -9.82 -0.01
C TRP A 256 -7.76 -9.66 1.51
N THR A 257 -7.55 -8.43 1.99
CA THR A 257 -7.59 -8.08 3.41
C THR A 257 -8.58 -6.95 3.71
N ILE A 258 -8.82 -6.69 4.99
CA ILE A 258 -9.54 -5.49 5.44
C ILE A 258 -8.88 -4.22 4.88
N GLY A 259 -7.55 -4.18 4.76
CA GLY A 259 -6.81 -3.09 4.15
C GLY A 259 -7.30 -2.76 2.73
N LYS A 260 -7.40 -3.77 1.86
CA LYS A 260 -7.92 -3.60 0.50
C LYS A 260 -9.38 -3.16 0.48
N ARG A 261 -10.23 -3.72 1.36
CA ARG A 261 -11.62 -3.27 1.52
C ARG A 261 -11.72 -1.79 1.91
N LEU A 262 -10.78 -1.32 2.74
CA LEU A 262 -10.67 0.07 3.16
C LEU A 262 -9.84 0.93 2.20
N ARG A 263 -9.49 0.42 0.99
CA ARG A 263 -8.71 1.15 -0.03
C ARG A 263 -7.33 1.61 0.44
N PHE A 264 -6.70 0.81 1.30
CA PHE A 264 -5.25 0.85 1.46
C PHE A 264 -4.58 0.06 0.35
N ASP A 265 -3.28 0.27 0.18
CA ASP A 265 -2.47 -0.58 -0.65
C ASP A 265 -2.30 -1.97 0.00
N ALA A 266 -1.90 -2.99 -0.77
CA ALA A 266 -1.61 -4.32 -0.22
C ALA A 266 -0.14 -4.66 -0.41
N PRO A 267 0.66 -4.64 0.67
CA PRO A 267 1.97 -5.27 0.61
C PRO A 267 1.80 -6.77 0.36
N ASP A 268 2.71 -7.33 -0.43
CA ASP A 268 2.76 -8.75 -0.73
C ASP A 268 3.75 -9.50 0.15
N VAL A 269 3.58 -10.82 0.20
CA VAL A 269 4.54 -11.74 0.80
C VAL A 269 5.45 -12.28 -0.30
N ARG A 270 6.77 -12.25 -0.07
CA ARG A 270 7.77 -12.72 -1.05
C ARG A 270 8.79 -13.62 -0.40
N ILE A 271 9.18 -14.69 -1.11
CA ILE A 271 10.39 -15.45 -0.79
C ILE A 271 11.39 -15.25 -1.93
N PRO A 272 12.37 -14.34 -1.77
CA PRO A 272 13.43 -14.15 -2.75
C PRO A 272 14.23 -15.43 -2.99
N GLY A 273 14.70 -15.65 -4.22
CA GLY A 273 15.51 -16.81 -4.56
C GLY A 273 14.79 -18.16 -4.57
N ALA A 274 13.47 -18.20 -4.36
CA ALA A 274 12.70 -19.45 -4.37
C ALA A 274 12.85 -20.21 -5.69
N PHE A 275 12.79 -19.52 -6.83
CA PHE A 275 12.97 -20.11 -8.16
C PHE A 275 14.44 -20.26 -8.57
N GLY A 276 15.40 -19.72 -7.82
CA GLY A 276 16.82 -19.72 -8.18
C GLY A 276 17.43 -21.10 -8.50
N PRO A 277 17.02 -22.20 -7.85
CA PRO A 277 17.50 -23.55 -8.17
C PRO A 277 16.89 -24.18 -9.43
N LEU A 278 15.85 -23.58 -10.02
CA LEU A 278 15.08 -24.13 -11.14
C LEU A 278 15.47 -23.46 -12.45
N VAL A 279 15.41 -24.20 -13.55
CA VAL A 279 15.61 -23.65 -14.90
C VAL A 279 14.30 -23.67 -15.70
N PRO A 280 14.12 -22.74 -16.67
CA PRO A 280 12.97 -22.79 -17.56
C PRO A 280 12.83 -24.16 -18.23
N GLY A 281 11.63 -24.73 -18.18
CA GLY A 281 11.31 -26.09 -18.62
C GLY A 281 11.22 -27.13 -17.50
N ASP A 282 11.75 -26.85 -16.30
CA ASP A 282 11.61 -27.75 -15.15
C ASP A 282 10.15 -27.88 -14.73
N THR A 283 9.75 -29.07 -14.31
CA THR A 283 8.42 -29.31 -13.72
C THR A 283 8.52 -29.33 -12.21
N THR A 284 7.72 -28.51 -11.53
CA THR A 284 7.69 -28.45 -10.06
C THR A 284 6.29 -28.23 -9.52
N PHE A 285 6.13 -28.32 -8.20
CA PHE A 285 4.93 -27.90 -7.50
C PHE A 285 5.08 -26.48 -6.99
N ILE A 286 4.00 -25.72 -7.02
CA ILE A 286 3.89 -24.42 -6.37
C ILE A 286 2.64 -24.44 -5.49
N GLY A 287 2.66 -23.78 -4.34
CA GLY A 287 1.46 -23.71 -3.51
C GLY A 287 1.50 -22.60 -2.49
N ALA A 288 0.30 -22.25 -2.03
CA ALA A 288 0.06 -21.39 -0.89
C ALA A 288 -0.99 -22.05 0.00
N SER A 289 -0.89 -21.87 1.31
CA SER A 289 -1.92 -22.33 2.23
C SER A 289 -2.01 -21.45 3.44
N ARG A 290 -3.19 -21.43 4.06
CA ARG A 290 -3.37 -20.90 5.40
C ARG A 290 -3.86 -22.00 6.31
N ARG A 291 -3.24 -22.10 7.49
CA ARG A 291 -3.74 -22.88 8.62
C ARG A 291 -3.79 -21.99 9.84
N ALA A 292 -4.98 -21.85 10.43
CA ALA A 292 -5.32 -20.84 11.42
C ALA A 292 -4.91 -19.42 10.94
N ALA A 293 -3.88 -18.84 11.55
CA ALA A 293 -3.35 -17.52 11.20
C ALA A 293 -1.98 -17.58 10.50
N THR A 294 -1.51 -18.78 10.14
CA THR A 294 -0.20 -18.97 9.54
C THR A 294 -0.33 -19.21 8.04
N THR A 295 0.28 -18.32 7.26
CA THR A 295 0.44 -18.48 5.82
C THR A 295 1.73 -19.23 5.53
N CYS A 296 1.64 -20.22 4.63
CA CYS A 296 2.77 -20.97 4.12
C CYS A 296 2.83 -20.90 2.59
N LEU A 297 4.02 -20.77 2.03
CA LEU A 297 4.30 -20.88 0.61
C LEU A 297 5.17 -22.11 0.34
N ARG A 298 4.98 -22.74 -0.81
CA ARG A 298 5.66 -23.98 -1.17
C ARG A 298 6.15 -23.92 -2.61
N LEU A 299 7.37 -24.40 -2.83
CA LEU A 299 7.92 -24.64 -4.16
C LEU A 299 8.73 -25.95 -4.16
N GLY A 300 8.29 -26.93 -4.95
CA GLY A 300 8.79 -28.30 -4.90
C GLY A 300 8.62 -28.92 -3.52
N GLU A 301 9.72 -29.39 -2.94
CA GLU A 301 9.78 -30.00 -1.60
C GLU A 301 10.01 -28.96 -0.49
N VAL A 302 10.26 -27.69 -0.84
CA VAL A 302 10.56 -26.63 0.13
C VAL A 302 9.28 -25.91 0.51
N GLU A 303 9.03 -25.79 1.81
CA GLU A 303 7.89 -25.06 2.38
C GLU A 303 8.39 -24.00 3.37
N TRP A 304 7.88 -22.78 3.23
CA TRP A 304 8.15 -21.65 4.11
C TRP A 304 6.86 -21.26 4.82
N CYS A 305 6.86 -21.30 6.15
CA CYS A 305 5.69 -21.01 6.99
C CYS A 305 5.97 -19.85 7.96
N GLY A 306 4.92 -19.33 8.59
CA GLY A 306 5.03 -18.17 9.47
C GLY A 306 5.21 -16.87 8.71
N LEU A 307 4.78 -16.87 7.44
CA LEU A 307 4.96 -15.74 6.56
C LEU A 307 3.93 -14.65 6.86
N GLY A 308 4.36 -13.41 6.76
CA GLY A 308 3.53 -12.25 7.00
C GLY A 308 4.30 -10.96 6.79
N ILE A 309 3.57 -9.85 6.89
CA ILE A 309 4.13 -8.51 6.76
C ILE A 309 4.76 -8.12 8.09
N THR A 310 6.04 -7.75 8.06
CA THR A 310 6.77 -7.33 9.26
C THR A 310 6.25 -5.97 9.75
N PRO A 311 6.44 -5.63 11.04
CA PRO A 311 6.17 -4.29 11.56
C PRO A 311 6.80 -3.17 10.71
N GLY A 312 8.02 -3.41 10.21
CA GLY A 312 8.73 -2.49 9.32
C GLY A 312 8.02 -2.29 7.99
N ARG A 313 7.45 -3.35 7.41
CA ARG A 313 6.76 -3.33 6.11
C ARG A 313 5.37 -2.69 6.13
N THR A 314 4.90 -2.21 7.28
CA THR A 314 3.55 -1.60 7.42
C THR A 314 3.40 -0.26 6.69
N TRP A 315 4.48 0.44 6.32
CA TRP A 315 4.39 1.59 5.39
C TRP A 315 3.80 1.19 4.03
N GLY A 316 3.94 -0.09 3.65
CA GLY A 316 3.40 -0.65 2.42
C GLY A 316 1.88 -0.56 2.32
N PHE A 317 1.15 -0.29 3.40
CA PHE A 317 -0.29 0.03 3.34
C PHE A 317 -0.58 1.41 2.74
N LEU A 318 0.36 2.35 2.86
CA LEU A 318 0.20 3.71 2.36
C LEU A 318 0.80 3.85 0.96
N LEU A 319 1.95 3.24 0.73
CA LEU A 319 2.64 3.33 -0.54
C LEU A 319 3.33 2.01 -0.81
N TYR A 320 2.71 1.10 -1.56
CA TYR A 320 3.43 -0.08 -2.01
C TYR A 320 4.12 0.21 -3.34
N LEU A 321 5.44 0.11 -3.34
CA LEU A 321 6.25 0.35 -4.53
C LEU A 321 6.54 -1.00 -5.21
N GLU A 322 5.68 -1.34 -6.16
CA GLU A 322 5.83 -2.55 -6.98
C GLU A 322 7.11 -2.46 -7.82
N GLY A 323 7.80 -3.60 -7.96
CA GLY A 323 9.04 -3.69 -8.74
C GLY A 323 10.32 -3.17 -8.05
N LEU A 324 10.24 -2.54 -6.87
CA LEU A 324 11.44 -2.20 -6.12
C LEU A 324 12.19 -3.44 -5.62
N ASP A 325 13.51 -3.35 -5.66
CA ASP A 325 14.40 -4.33 -5.08
C ASP A 325 14.16 -4.47 -3.56
N GLU A 326 14.31 -5.69 -3.05
CA GLU A 326 14.03 -6.00 -1.65
C GLU A 326 14.97 -5.22 -0.69
N SER A 327 16.20 -4.93 -1.11
CA SER A 327 17.14 -4.11 -0.33
C SER A 327 16.66 -2.66 -0.11
N ILE A 328 16.01 -2.07 -1.12
CA ILE A 328 15.43 -0.72 -1.00
C ILE A 328 14.23 -0.76 -0.05
N ARG A 329 13.45 -1.83 -0.13
CA ARG A 329 12.32 -2.07 0.75
C ARG A 329 12.76 -2.29 2.20
N GLU A 330 13.83 -3.03 2.45
CA GLU A 330 14.44 -3.17 3.78
C GLU A 330 14.93 -1.84 4.36
N LEU A 331 15.53 -0.98 3.51
CA LEU A 331 15.88 0.38 3.92
C LEU A 331 14.63 1.20 4.29
N ALA A 332 13.55 1.09 3.50
CA ALA A 332 12.29 1.75 3.80
C ALA A 332 11.67 1.24 5.11
N ASP A 333 11.75 -0.06 5.40
CA ASP A 333 11.31 -0.64 6.68
C ASP A 333 12.09 -0.05 7.85
N LEU A 334 13.42 0.05 7.72
CA LEU A 334 14.26 0.65 8.74
C LEU A 334 13.89 2.12 8.97
N LEU A 335 13.76 2.90 7.90
CA LEU A 335 13.39 4.32 8.00
C LEU A 335 11.99 4.51 8.58
N TRP A 336 11.05 3.61 8.26
CA TRP A 336 9.70 3.60 8.82
C TRP A 336 9.72 3.33 10.33
N LEU A 337 10.46 2.31 10.77
CA LEU A 337 10.62 2.01 12.19
C LEU A 337 11.33 3.14 12.93
N LEU A 338 12.39 3.72 12.35
CA LEU A 338 13.06 4.89 12.92
C LEU A 338 12.09 6.06 13.05
N GLY A 339 11.26 6.33 12.04
CA GLY A 339 10.25 7.38 12.09
C GLY A 339 9.15 7.15 13.14
N LEU A 340 8.82 5.89 13.44
CA LEU A 340 7.86 5.53 14.49
C LEU A 340 8.48 5.57 15.89
N PHE A 341 9.76 5.24 16.06
CA PHE A 341 10.36 5.08 17.39
C PHE A 341 11.34 6.18 17.80
N LEU A 342 11.78 7.04 16.88
CA LEU A 342 12.57 8.22 17.19
C LEU A 342 11.64 9.46 17.27
N PRO A 343 11.44 10.04 18.47
CA PRO A 343 10.56 11.20 18.67
C PRO A 343 11.10 12.51 18.09
#